data_AF-A0A2A3ADQ6-F1
#
_entry.id   AF-A0A2A3ADQ6-F1
#
_cell.length_a   1.000
_cell.length_b   1.000
_cell.length_c   1.000
_cell.angle_alpha   90.00
_cell.angle_beta   90.00
_cell.angle_gamma   90.00
#
_symmetry.space_group_name_H-M   'P 1'
#
loop_
_entity.id
_entity.type
_entity.pdbx_description
1 polymer ?
#
loop_
_entity_poly.entity_id
_entity_poly.type
_entity_poly.pdbx_seq_one_letter_code
_entity_poly.pdbx_strand_id
1 'polypeptide(L)'
;MEEHMGNTDGKTQAVETIKELIDGISTCVIATHTADGGIVTRPMGVQDKDFDGDLWFMTSRDSDLVEQITANDQVNVTFVGKGTWVSLRGRAELVEDPQRKEELASALTGAFLQADPKSPEAALIRVNTEAGEYWSSEGVKTVLSLIKARVTGERPDAGKNDTVQL
;
A
#
# COMPACT_ATOMS: atom_id res chain seq x y z
N MET A 1 26.33 12.66 20.46
CA MET A 1 25.14 13.12 19.71
C MET A 1 25.28 12.68 18.25
N GLU A 2 25.32 11.37 17.98
CA GLU A 2 25.70 10.84 16.65
C GLU A 2 24.83 9.66 16.17
N GLU A 3 23.64 9.44 16.73
CA GLU A 3 22.79 8.28 16.36
C GLU A 3 21.52 8.61 15.55
N HIS A 4 21.29 9.87 15.15
CA HIS A 4 20.03 10.26 14.49
C HIS A 4 20.07 10.38 12.96
N MET A 5 21.21 10.08 12.31
CA MET A 5 21.39 10.30 10.87
C MET A 5 21.34 9.05 9.99
N GLY A 6 21.33 7.83 10.56
CA GLY A 6 21.38 6.59 9.77
C GLY A 6 20.02 6.02 9.31
N ASN A 7 18.91 6.37 9.99
CA ASN A 7 17.62 5.71 9.75
C ASN A 7 16.74 6.42 8.69
N THR A 8 16.96 7.71 8.47
CA THR A 8 16.19 8.50 7.48
C THR A 8 16.64 8.19 6.06
N ASP A 9 17.95 7.98 5.85
CA ASP A 9 18.52 7.73 4.52
C ASP A 9 18.08 6.37 3.96
N GLY A 10 18.07 5.31 4.79
CA GLY A 10 17.63 3.98 4.37
C GLY A 10 16.13 3.93 4.03
N LYS A 11 15.29 4.71 4.74
CA LYS A 11 13.87 4.80 4.44
C LYS A 11 13.59 5.54 3.14
N THR A 12 14.24 6.68 2.93
CA THR A 12 14.07 7.46 1.69
C THR A 12 14.49 6.61 0.48
N GLN A 13 15.63 5.92 0.58
CA GLN A 13 16.09 5.00 -0.45
C GLN A 13 15.10 3.84 -0.70
N ALA A 14 14.48 3.31 0.36
CA ALA A 14 13.46 2.26 0.23
C ALA A 14 12.22 2.73 -0.54
N VAL A 15 11.70 3.91 -0.18
CA VAL A 15 10.54 4.52 -0.86
C VAL A 15 10.87 4.80 -2.32
N GLU A 16 12.04 5.39 -2.60
CA GLU A 16 12.50 5.68 -3.96
C GLU A 16 12.63 4.40 -4.80
N THR A 17 13.24 3.35 -4.23
CA THR A 17 13.37 2.05 -4.92
C THR A 17 12.01 1.46 -5.28
N ILE A 18 11.07 1.43 -4.34
CA ILE A 18 9.73 0.91 -4.62
C ILE A 18 9.00 1.80 -5.64
N LYS A 19 9.12 3.12 -5.52
CA LYS A 19 8.54 4.09 -6.46
C LYS A 19 9.01 3.82 -7.88
N GLU A 20 10.32 3.63 -8.09
CA GLU A 20 10.90 3.28 -9.39
C GLU A 20 10.39 1.95 -9.94
N LEU A 21 10.26 0.93 -9.08
CA LEU A 21 9.83 -0.42 -9.49
C LEU A 21 8.36 -0.48 -9.91
N ILE A 22 7.50 0.33 -9.28
CA ILE A 22 6.06 0.36 -9.58
C ILE A 22 5.68 1.45 -10.58
N ASP A 23 6.63 2.29 -11.00
CA ASP A 23 6.38 3.34 -11.97
C ASP A 23 5.86 2.77 -13.29
N GLY A 24 4.88 3.45 -13.87
CA GLY A 24 4.18 3.00 -15.07
C GLY A 24 3.22 1.81 -14.89
N ILE A 25 3.14 1.18 -13.71
CA ILE A 25 2.17 0.11 -13.43
C ILE A 25 0.87 0.72 -12.89
N SER A 26 -0.17 0.78 -13.73
CA SER A 26 -1.45 1.39 -13.37
C SER A 26 -2.38 0.51 -12.55
N THR A 27 -2.13 -0.81 -12.52
CA THR A 27 -2.98 -1.80 -11.85
C THR A 27 -2.14 -2.69 -10.95
N CYS A 28 -2.61 -2.90 -9.73
CA CYS A 28 -2.05 -3.87 -8.80
C CYS A 28 -3.13 -4.87 -8.37
N VAL A 29 -2.75 -5.88 -7.60
CA VAL A 29 -3.68 -6.81 -6.96
C VAL A 29 -3.64 -6.59 -5.45
N ILE A 30 -4.78 -6.35 -4.81
CA ILE A 30 -4.89 -6.25 -3.35
C ILE A 30 -5.45 -7.56 -2.78
N ALA A 31 -4.80 -8.08 -1.76
CA ALA A 31 -5.24 -9.22 -0.96
C ALA A 31 -5.81 -8.75 0.37
N THR A 32 -6.96 -9.29 0.76
CA THR A 32 -7.67 -8.99 2.01
C THR A 32 -8.20 -10.27 2.66
N HIS A 33 -8.49 -10.19 3.95
CA HIS A 33 -9.09 -11.29 4.70
C HIS A 33 -10.61 -11.32 4.55
N THR A 34 -11.17 -12.50 4.29
CA THR A 34 -12.62 -12.74 4.29
C THR A 34 -13.10 -13.08 5.69
N ALA A 35 -14.41 -12.93 5.94
CA ALA A 35 -15.00 -13.17 7.27
C ALA A 35 -14.86 -14.62 7.78
N ASP A 36 -14.69 -15.59 6.88
CA ASP A 36 -14.42 -17.00 7.19
C ASP A 36 -12.93 -17.30 7.42
N GLY A 37 -12.08 -16.27 7.46
CA GLY A 37 -10.63 -16.40 7.67
C GLY A 37 -9.83 -16.71 6.42
N GLY A 38 -10.48 -16.80 5.25
CA GLY A 38 -9.83 -16.94 3.96
C GLY A 38 -9.12 -15.66 3.49
N ILE A 39 -8.51 -15.75 2.30
CA ILE A 39 -7.89 -14.62 1.61
C ILE A 39 -8.49 -14.56 0.21
N VAL A 40 -8.90 -13.36 -0.21
CA VAL A 40 -9.33 -13.08 -1.57
C VAL A 40 -8.50 -11.95 -2.15
N THR A 41 -8.29 -11.99 -3.47
CA THR A 41 -7.54 -10.98 -4.19
C THR A 41 -8.37 -10.32 -5.27
N ARG A 42 -8.14 -9.04 -5.54
CA ARG A 42 -8.81 -8.29 -6.61
C ARG A 42 -7.89 -7.29 -7.29
N PRO A 43 -8.00 -7.09 -8.62
CA PRO A 43 -7.26 -6.04 -9.31
C PRO A 43 -7.81 -4.66 -8.92
N MET A 44 -6.92 -3.69 -8.71
CA MET A 44 -7.26 -2.32 -8.36
C MET A 44 -6.39 -1.33 -9.16
N GLY A 45 -7.00 -0.25 -9.63
CA GLY A 45 -6.29 0.87 -10.23
C GLY A 45 -5.66 1.76 -9.17
N VAL A 46 -4.35 1.99 -9.25
CA VAL A 46 -3.64 2.90 -8.34
C VAL A 46 -3.94 4.35 -8.75
N GLN A 47 -4.41 5.17 -7.80
CA GLN A 47 -4.85 6.53 -8.10
C GLN A 47 -3.72 7.56 -8.04
N ASP A 48 -2.78 7.37 -7.11
CA ASP A 48 -1.62 8.25 -6.96
C ASP A 48 -0.37 7.59 -7.53
N LYS A 49 0.35 8.31 -8.40
CA LYS A 49 1.61 7.86 -9.00
C LYS A 49 2.82 8.28 -8.18
N ASP A 50 2.65 9.23 -7.25
CA ASP A 50 3.71 9.68 -6.36
C ASP A 50 3.71 8.85 -5.07
N PHE A 51 4.26 7.64 -5.17
CA PHE A 51 4.45 6.78 -4.00
C PHE A 51 5.39 7.42 -2.97
N ASP A 52 4.86 7.70 -1.78
CA ASP A 52 5.58 8.23 -0.62
C ASP A 52 5.61 7.25 0.59
N GLY A 53 5.19 6.00 0.32
CA GLY A 53 4.86 4.99 1.33
C GLY A 53 3.36 4.72 1.46
N ASP A 54 2.49 5.57 0.90
CA ASP A 54 1.05 5.33 0.87
C ASP A 54 0.58 4.97 -0.55
N LEU A 55 -0.36 4.03 -0.67
CA LEU A 55 -1.09 3.73 -1.90
C LEU A 55 -2.54 4.15 -1.76
N TRP A 56 -3.11 4.69 -2.83
CA TRP A 56 -4.46 5.24 -2.84
C TRP A 56 -5.35 4.54 -3.85
N PHE A 57 -6.54 4.17 -3.40
CA PHE A 57 -7.55 3.46 -4.19
C PHE A 57 -8.92 4.10 -4.03
N MET A 58 -9.74 4.00 -5.06
CA MET A 58 -11.17 4.33 -4.97
C MET A 58 -12.03 3.11 -5.29
N THR A 59 -13.13 2.97 -4.54
CA THR A 59 -14.10 1.88 -4.70
C THR A 59 -15.48 2.37 -4.24
N SER A 60 -16.51 1.54 -4.38
CA SER A 60 -17.81 1.79 -3.76
C SER A 60 -17.76 1.52 -2.25
N ARG A 61 -18.47 2.33 -1.46
CA ARG A 61 -18.56 2.23 -0.01
C ARG A 61 -19.19 0.91 0.46
N ASP A 62 -20.06 0.32 -0.35
CA ASP A 62 -20.71 -0.97 -0.10
C ASP A 62 -19.91 -2.19 -0.62
N SER A 63 -18.69 -1.99 -1.12
CA SER A 63 -17.88 -3.08 -1.66
C SER A 63 -17.35 -4.02 -0.59
N ASP A 64 -17.20 -5.31 -0.94
CA ASP A 64 -16.54 -6.32 -0.10
C ASP A 64 -15.17 -5.87 0.40
N LEU A 65 -14.43 -5.10 -0.42
CA LEU A 65 -13.14 -4.56 -0.01
C LEU A 65 -13.27 -3.68 1.24
N VAL A 66 -14.26 -2.79 1.27
CA VAL A 66 -14.51 -1.88 2.39
C VAL A 66 -14.92 -2.65 3.65
N GLU A 67 -15.83 -3.62 3.52
CA GLU A 67 -16.22 -4.48 4.63
C GLU A 67 -15.02 -5.22 5.23
N GLN A 68 -14.20 -5.83 4.35
CA GLN A 68 -13.06 -6.65 4.75
C GLN A 68 -11.96 -5.83 5.44
N ILE A 69 -11.59 -4.65 4.91
CA ILE A 69 -10.57 -3.81 5.55
C ILE A 69 -11.05 -3.15 6.84
N THR A 70 -12.37 -2.96 6.99
CA THR A 70 -12.96 -2.47 8.24
C THR A 70 -12.88 -3.54 9.33
N ALA A 71 -13.05 -4.81 8.97
CA ALA A 71 -12.94 -5.94 9.90
C ALA A 71 -11.48 -6.31 10.20
N ASN A 72 -10.60 -6.26 9.20
CA ASN A 72 -9.16 -6.51 9.33
C ASN A 72 -8.39 -5.63 8.35
N ASP A 73 -7.68 -4.65 8.89
CA ASP A 73 -6.94 -3.65 8.11
C ASP A 73 -5.68 -4.22 7.42
N GLN A 74 -5.23 -5.43 7.77
CA GLN A 74 -4.01 -6.00 7.21
C GLN A 74 -4.22 -6.42 5.76
N VAL A 75 -3.41 -5.86 4.88
CA VAL A 75 -3.47 -6.13 3.44
C VAL A 75 -2.10 -6.40 2.85
N ASN A 76 -2.10 -7.06 1.70
CA ASN A 76 -0.94 -7.12 0.82
C ASN A 76 -1.32 -6.54 -0.55
N VAL A 77 -0.46 -5.69 -1.11
CA VAL A 77 -0.61 -5.14 -2.45
C VAL A 77 0.53 -5.66 -3.31
N THR A 78 0.19 -6.32 -4.40
CA THR A 78 1.16 -6.91 -5.33
C THR A 78 1.14 -6.18 -6.67
N PHE A 79 2.32 -5.80 -7.16
CA PHE A 79 2.55 -5.27 -8.49
C PHE A 79 3.29 -6.29 -9.35
N VAL A 80 2.91 -6.39 -10.61
CA VAL A 80 3.59 -7.22 -11.61
C VAL A 80 3.81 -6.39 -12.86
N GLY A 81 5.08 -6.18 -13.19
CA GLY A 81 5.54 -5.48 -14.38
C GLY A 81 6.35 -6.40 -15.29
N LYS A 82 6.99 -5.81 -16.31
CA LYS A 82 7.84 -6.57 -17.24
C LYS A 82 9.14 -6.96 -16.53
N GLY A 83 9.19 -8.19 -16.00
CA GLY A 83 10.36 -8.71 -15.31
C GLY A 83 10.55 -8.14 -13.90
N THR A 84 9.51 -7.56 -13.32
CA THR A 84 9.50 -7.00 -11.96
C THR A 84 8.28 -7.48 -11.20
N TRP A 85 8.47 -7.89 -9.95
CA TRP A 85 7.39 -8.25 -9.02
C TRP A 85 7.63 -7.51 -7.71
N VAL A 86 6.59 -6.92 -7.14
CA VAL A 86 6.67 -6.22 -5.85
C VAL A 86 5.51 -6.68 -4.98
N SER A 87 5.79 -7.02 -3.73
CA SER A 87 4.79 -7.33 -2.70
C SER A 87 4.94 -6.33 -1.56
N LEU A 88 3.88 -5.60 -1.24
CA LEU A 88 3.86 -4.58 -0.20
C LEU A 88 2.84 -4.97 0.87
N ARG A 89 3.30 -5.22 2.09
CA ARG A 89 2.42 -5.44 3.25
C ARG A 89 2.12 -4.09 3.90
N GLY A 90 0.87 -3.88 4.32
CA GLY A 90 0.49 -2.66 5.00
C GLY A 90 -0.87 -2.75 5.68
N ARG A 91 -1.37 -1.58 6.08
CA ARG A 91 -2.70 -1.42 6.67
C ARG A 91 -3.57 -0.53 5.80
N ALA A 92 -4.77 -1.01 5.49
CA ALA A 92 -5.77 -0.29 4.71
C ALA A 92 -6.76 0.41 5.64
N GLU A 93 -7.13 1.64 5.31
CA GLU A 93 -8.15 2.40 6.03
C GLU A 93 -9.03 3.19 5.06
N LEU A 94 -10.26 3.45 5.48
CA LEU A 94 -11.13 4.43 4.85
C LEU A 94 -10.68 5.84 5.23
N VAL A 95 -10.56 6.71 4.24
CA VAL A 95 -10.19 8.12 4.42
C VAL A 95 -11.38 9.01 4.02
N GLU A 96 -11.87 9.80 4.96
CA GLU A 96 -12.87 10.84 4.71
C GLU A 96 -12.18 12.18 4.44
N ASP A 97 -11.66 12.32 3.22
CA ASP A 97 -11.02 13.54 2.74
C ASP A 97 -11.61 13.92 1.36
N PRO A 98 -12.61 14.82 1.33
CA PRO A 98 -13.22 15.27 0.09
C PRO A 98 -12.25 15.93 -0.88
N GLN A 99 -11.24 16.64 -0.37
CA GLN A 99 -10.24 17.30 -1.20
C GLN A 99 -9.36 16.24 -1.87
N ARG A 100 -8.89 15.26 -1.11
CA ARG A 100 -8.09 14.16 -1.64
C ARG A 100 -8.86 13.29 -2.63
N LYS A 101 -10.15 13.04 -2.37
CA LYS A 101 -11.05 12.38 -3.34
C LYS A 101 -11.11 13.16 -4.65
N GLU A 102 -11.23 14.49 -4.59
CA GLU A 102 -11.27 15.33 -5.78
C GLU A 102 -9.93 15.36 -6.53
N GLU A 103 -8.80 15.43 -5.83
CA GLU A 103 -7.45 15.38 -6.42
C GLU A 103 -7.21 14.06 -7.18
N LEU A 104 -7.66 12.94 -6.59
CA LEU A 104 -7.48 11.60 -7.14
C LEU A 104 -8.60 11.18 -8.12
N ALA A 105 -9.68 11.94 -8.20
CA ALA A 105 -10.76 11.74 -9.17
C ALA A 105 -10.31 12.18 -10.57
N SER A 106 -9.52 11.33 -11.22
CA SER A 106 -9.19 11.50 -12.64
C SER A 106 -10.30 10.94 -13.54
N ALA A 107 -10.32 11.34 -14.82
CA ALA A 107 -11.25 10.78 -15.81
C ALA A 107 -11.11 9.24 -15.97
N LEU A 108 -9.94 8.67 -15.69
CA LEU A 108 -9.70 7.22 -15.72
C LEU A 108 -10.29 6.52 -14.49
N THR A 109 -10.46 7.22 -13.38
CA THR A 109 -11.05 6.67 -12.16
C THR A 109 -12.52 6.36 -12.34
N GLY A 110 -13.27 7.24 -13.03
CA GLY A 110 -14.68 6.99 -13.37
C GLY A 110 -14.93 5.85 -14.35
N ALA A 111 -13.89 5.32 -15.04
CA ALA A 111 -14.05 4.17 -15.92
C ALA A 111 -14.06 2.82 -15.16
N PHE A 112 -13.39 2.77 -13.99
CA PHE A 112 -13.38 1.60 -13.11
C PHE A 112 -14.35 1.73 -11.94
N LEU A 113 -14.57 2.96 -11.47
CA LEU A 113 -15.59 3.28 -10.49
C LEU A 113 -16.92 3.40 -11.22
N GLN A 114 -17.86 2.48 -10.98
CA GLN A 114 -19.21 2.55 -11.56
C GLN A 114 -20.10 3.66 -10.93
N ALA A 115 -19.48 4.61 -10.24
CA ALA A 115 -20.12 5.68 -9.50
C ALA A 115 -19.36 7.00 -9.71
N ASP A 116 -20.03 8.12 -9.43
CA ASP A 116 -19.38 9.43 -9.40
C ASP A 116 -18.34 9.44 -8.25
N PRO A 117 -17.05 9.71 -8.53
CA PRO A 117 -16.00 9.82 -7.51
C PRO A 117 -16.29 10.83 -6.39
N LYS A 118 -17.17 11.81 -6.64
CA LYS A 118 -17.58 12.83 -5.66
C LYS A 118 -18.83 12.43 -4.86
N SER A 119 -19.45 11.30 -5.19
CA SER A 119 -20.65 10.84 -4.49
C SER A 119 -20.31 10.31 -3.09
N PRO A 120 -21.27 10.32 -2.14
CA PRO A 120 -21.12 9.68 -0.84
C PRO A 120 -20.81 8.17 -0.92
N GLU A 121 -21.23 7.54 -2.03
CA GLU A 121 -21.00 6.13 -2.33
C GLU A 121 -19.55 5.84 -2.76
N ALA A 122 -18.78 6.86 -3.14
CA ALA A 122 -17.35 6.69 -3.41
C ALA A 122 -16.55 6.66 -2.09
N ALA A 123 -15.82 5.58 -1.88
CA ALA A 123 -14.88 5.39 -0.79
C ALA A 123 -13.44 5.62 -1.27
N LEU A 124 -12.69 6.39 -0.49
CA LEU A 124 -11.25 6.54 -0.66
C LEU A 124 -10.56 5.63 0.35
N ILE A 125 -9.67 4.78 -0.14
CA ILE A 125 -8.89 3.86 0.67
C ILE A 125 -7.42 4.26 0.59
N ARG A 126 -6.79 4.36 1.76
CA ARG A 126 -5.35 4.50 1.89
C ARG A 126 -4.76 3.20 2.40
N VAL A 127 -3.73 2.69 1.73
CA VAL A 127 -2.89 1.62 2.27
C VAL A 127 -1.58 2.25 2.71
N ASN A 128 -1.35 2.28 4.02
CA ASN A 128 -0.06 2.65 4.59
C ASN A 128 0.88 1.44 4.52
N THR A 129 1.93 1.52 3.69
CA THR A 129 2.86 0.41 3.50
C THR A 129 3.86 0.33 4.66
N GLU A 130 4.02 -0.86 5.23
CA GLU A 130 4.88 -1.12 6.37
C GLU A 130 6.19 -1.80 5.95
N ALA A 131 6.11 -2.71 4.96
CA ALA A 131 7.24 -3.47 4.44
C ALA A 131 6.99 -3.90 2.99
N GLY A 132 8.06 -4.14 2.25
CA GLY A 132 8.00 -4.56 0.86
C GLY A 132 9.10 -5.54 0.46
N GLU A 133 8.77 -6.45 -0.43
CA GLU A 133 9.69 -7.35 -1.11
C GLU A 133 9.59 -7.14 -2.62
N TYR A 134 10.68 -7.34 -3.35
CA TYR A 134 10.66 -7.27 -4.79
C TYR A 134 11.62 -8.26 -5.46
N TRP A 135 11.33 -8.58 -6.72
CA TRP A 135 12.12 -9.45 -7.56
C TRP A 135 12.27 -8.80 -8.92
N SER A 136 13.46 -8.86 -9.53
CA SER A 136 13.68 -8.43 -10.91
C SER A 136 14.41 -9.49 -11.73
N SER A 137 14.25 -9.44 -13.05
CA SER A 137 14.96 -10.34 -13.99
C SER A 137 16.48 -10.16 -14.00
N GLU A 138 16.99 -9.07 -13.43
CA GLU A 138 18.43 -8.80 -13.24
C GLU A 138 18.96 -9.35 -11.91
N GLY A 139 18.09 -9.92 -11.06
CA GLY A 139 18.44 -10.54 -9.79
C GLY A 139 17.34 -10.39 -8.73
N VAL A 140 17.26 -11.34 -7.81
CA VAL A 140 16.39 -11.26 -6.62
C VAL A 140 17.09 -10.39 -5.58
N LYS A 141 16.42 -9.34 -5.06
CA LYS A 141 16.93 -8.46 -4.00
C LYS A 141 15.92 -8.36 -2.85
N THR A 142 16.39 -8.52 -1.62
CA THR A 142 15.57 -8.79 -0.42
C THR A 142 15.05 -7.53 0.29
N VAL A 143 13.82 -7.64 0.80
CA VAL A 143 13.08 -6.95 1.88
C VAL A 143 13.55 -5.54 2.29
N LEU A 144 12.70 -4.54 2.01
CA LEU A 144 12.79 -3.18 2.56
C LEU A 144 11.66 -2.98 3.59
N SER A 145 11.99 -2.62 4.83
CA SER A 145 11.00 -2.19 5.82
C SER A 145 10.76 -0.68 5.69
N LEU A 146 9.53 -0.27 5.38
CA LEU A 146 9.15 1.12 5.10
C LEU A 146 8.66 1.90 6.33
N ILE A 147 8.81 1.35 7.53
CA ILE A 147 8.18 1.80 8.80
C ILE A 147 8.05 3.34 8.88
N LYS A 148 6.84 3.85 8.62
CA LYS A 148 6.41 5.20 8.97
C LYS A 148 6.13 5.20 10.47
N ALA A 149 7.09 5.66 11.28
CA ALA A 149 6.80 6.11 12.64
C ALA A 149 5.97 7.42 12.55
N ARG A 150 4.66 7.29 12.34
CA ARG A 150 3.72 8.39 12.59
C ARG A 150 2.58 7.87 13.45
N VAL A 151 2.50 8.48 14.64
CA VAL A 151 1.39 8.47 15.60
C VAL A 151 1.37 7.30 16.60
N THR A 152 2.32 7.32 17.52
CA THR A 152 2.18 7.13 18.99
C THR A 152 3.59 7.29 19.54
N GLY A 153 3.81 8.06 20.59
CA GLY A 153 5.14 8.40 21.10
C GLY A 153 5.94 7.24 21.70
N GLU A 154 5.68 6.00 21.30
CA GLU A 154 6.37 4.81 21.77
C GLU A 154 7.35 4.32 20.71
N ARG A 155 8.62 4.26 21.12
CA ARG A 155 9.69 3.69 20.32
C ARG A 155 9.37 2.21 20.09
N PRO A 156 9.44 1.71 18.84
CA PRO A 156 9.54 0.28 18.64
C PRO A 156 10.82 -0.18 19.35
N ASP A 157 10.66 -1.04 20.35
CA ASP A 157 11.78 -1.76 20.92
C ASP A 157 12.41 -2.56 19.78
N ALA A 158 13.67 -2.25 19.45
CA ALA A 158 14.42 -2.96 18.44
C ALA A 158 14.79 -4.33 19.00
N GLY A 159 13.78 -5.19 19.14
CA GLY A 159 13.94 -6.60 19.39
C GLY A 159 14.69 -7.20 18.23
N LYS A 160 15.97 -7.51 18.46
CA LYS A 160 16.69 -8.53 17.70
C LYS A 160 15.78 -9.75 17.58
N ASN A 161 15.32 -10.03 16.37
CA ASN A 161 14.89 -11.38 16.02
C ASN A 161 15.75 -11.82 14.83
N ASP A 162 16.86 -12.47 15.18
CA ASP A 162 17.37 -13.60 14.40
C ASP A 162 16.17 -14.50 14.09
N THR A 163 15.79 -14.58 12.82
CA THR A 163 14.91 -15.68 12.40
C THR A 163 15.81 -16.79 11.87
N VAL A 164 16.13 -17.74 12.77
CA VAL A 164 16.65 -19.06 12.41
C VAL A 164 15.51 -20.08 12.55
N GLN A 165 15.19 -20.68 11.41
CA GLN A 165 14.62 -22.00 11.11
C GLN A 165 13.20 -22.41 11.55
N LEU A 166 12.45 -22.92 10.57
CA LEU A 166 12.47 -24.35 10.18
C LEU A 166 12.91 -24.50 8.71
#